data_AF-A0A0F8W9N7-F1
#
_entry.id   AF-A0A0F8W9N7-F1
#
_cell.length_a   1.000
_cell.length_b   1.000
_cell.length_c   1.000
_cell.angle_alpha   90.00
_cell.angle_beta   90.00
_cell.angle_gamma   90.00
#
_symmetry.space_group_name_H-M   'P 1'
#
loop_
_entity.id
_entity.type
_entity.pdbx_description
1 polymer ?
#
loop_
_entity_poly.entity_id
_entity_poly.type
_entity_poly.pdbx_seq_one_letter_code
_entity_poly.pdbx_strand_id
1 'polypeptide(L)'
;MRKKRHYLLQLLIVVAAFTQCSFPGQKSEPDFKEIQSGFVTPSDSNTLWCYWYWIGDDISKDGITKDLEAMKEAGIGGAVKKILQIN
;
A
#
# COMPACT_ATOMS: atom_id res chain seq x y z
N MET A 1 -56.63 11.79 25.53
CA MET A 1 -56.22 11.20 24.22
C MET A 1 -54.96 11.83 23.61
N ARG A 2 -54.75 13.15 23.72
CA ARG A 2 -53.58 13.85 23.16
C ARG A 2 -52.21 13.33 23.64
N LYS A 3 -52.04 13.07 24.95
CA LYS A 3 -50.76 12.60 25.54
C LYS A 3 -50.33 11.20 25.07
N LYS A 4 -51.27 10.25 24.91
CA LYS A 4 -50.99 8.90 24.38
C LYS A 4 -50.45 8.93 22.94
N ARG A 5 -50.96 9.86 22.12
CA ARG A 5 -50.48 10.07 20.74
C ARG A 5 -49.08 10.68 20.70
N HIS A 6 -48.71 11.49 21.69
CA HIS A 6 -47.34 12.03 21.82
C HIS A 6 -46.34 10.96 22.26
N TYR A 7 -46.68 10.09 23.22
CA TYR A 7 -45.83 8.95 23.59
C TYR A 7 -45.67 7.94 22.44
N LEU A 8 -46.73 7.69 21.67
CA LEU A 8 -46.66 6.85 20.48
C LEU A 8 -45.76 7.45 19.38
N LEU A 9 -45.83 8.77 19.18
CA LEU A 9 -44.94 9.52 18.27
C LEU A 9 -43.48 9.50 18.76
N GLN A 10 -43.24 9.66 20.07
CA GLN A 10 -41.90 9.57 20.64
C GLN A 10 -41.31 8.16 20.50
N LEU A 11 -42.10 7.11 20.71
CA LEU A 11 -41.68 5.73 20.52
C LEU A 11 -41.30 5.45 19.06
N LEU A 12 -42.07 5.95 18.09
CA LEU A 12 -41.78 5.80 16.66
C LEU A 12 -40.49 6.51 16.23
N ILE A 13 -40.18 7.68 16.80
CA ILE A 13 -38.94 8.42 16.52
C ILE A 13 -37.72 7.66 17.07
N VAL A 14 -37.83 7.06 18.26
CA VAL A 14 -36.75 6.26 18.85
C VAL A 14 -36.46 5.02 17.99
N VAL A 15 -37.49 4.31 17.51
CA VAL A 15 -37.31 3.13 16.63
C VAL A 15 -36.65 3.52 15.30
N ALA A 16 -37.02 4.67 14.72
CA ALA A 16 -36.40 5.16 13.49
C ALA A 16 -34.93 5.61 13.67
N ALA A 17 -34.53 6.01 14.89
CA ALA A 17 -33.14 6.36 15.19
C ALA A 17 -32.24 5.11 15.32
N PHE A 18 -32.81 3.95 15.66
CA PHE A 18 -32.06 2.69 15.78
C PHE A 18 -31.87 1.94 14.45
N THR A 19 -32.58 2.31 13.38
CA THR A 19 -32.49 1.63 12.08
C THR A 19 -31.34 2.12 11.18
N GLN A 20 -30.58 3.13 11.58
CA GLN A 20 -29.37 3.56 10.87
C GLN A 20 -28.10 2.94 11.45
N CYS A 21 -27.98 1.61 11.36
CA CYS A 21 -26.68 0.97 11.29
C CYS A 21 -26.45 0.50 9.85
N SER A 22 -26.05 1.42 8.99
CA SER A 22 -25.43 1.03 7.72
C SER A 22 -24.09 0.39 8.07
N PHE A 23 -23.99 -0.94 7.97
CA PHE A 23 -22.70 -1.65 8.07
C PHE A 23 -21.81 -1.14 6.93
N PRO A 24 -20.74 -0.36 7.21
CA PRO A 24 -19.84 0.08 6.18
C PRO A 24 -18.95 -1.09 5.80
N GLY A 25 -19.11 -1.56 4.55
CA GLY A 25 -18.14 -2.41 3.87
C GLY A 25 -18.14 -3.87 4.30
N GLN A 26 -18.95 -4.69 3.60
CA GLN A 26 -18.52 -6.06 3.32
C GLN A 26 -17.18 -5.96 2.59
N LYS A 27 -16.07 -6.24 3.27
CA LYS A 27 -14.85 -6.65 2.58
C LYS A 27 -15.18 -8.00 1.97
N SER A 28 -15.30 -8.06 0.65
CA SER A 28 -15.38 -9.32 -0.07
C SER A 28 -14.24 -10.21 0.40
N GLU A 29 -14.53 -11.49 0.60
CA GLU A 29 -13.49 -12.49 0.87
C GLU A 29 -12.40 -12.34 -0.20
N PRO A 30 -11.12 -12.27 0.20
CA PRO A 30 -10.05 -12.04 -0.76
C PRO A 30 -10.05 -13.15 -1.82
N ASP A 31 -10.09 -12.78 -3.10
CA ASP A 31 -10.00 -13.74 -4.19
C ASP A 31 -8.58 -14.33 -4.19
N PHE A 32 -8.47 -15.60 -3.79
CA PHE A 32 -7.19 -16.29 -3.75
C PHE A 32 -6.52 -16.35 -5.13
N LYS A 33 -7.30 -16.36 -6.23
CA LYS A 33 -6.73 -16.31 -7.59
C LYS A 33 -6.07 -14.97 -7.90
N GLU A 34 -6.64 -13.87 -7.41
CA GLU A 34 -6.08 -12.52 -7.56
C GLU A 34 -4.78 -12.38 -6.76
N ILE A 35 -4.75 -12.90 -5.53
CA ILE A 35 -3.53 -12.89 -4.72
C ILE A 35 -2.44 -13.76 -5.35
N GLN A 36 -2.81 -14.96 -5.81
CA GLN A 36 -1.86 -15.86 -6.46
C GLN A 36 -1.27 -15.25 -7.73
N SER A 37 -2.09 -14.60 -8.57
CA SER A 37 -1.60 -13.97 -9.79
C SER A 37 -0.66 -12.80 -9.51
N GLY A 38 -0.98 -11.95 -8.52
CA GLY A 38 -0.11 -10.86 -8.08
C GLY A 38 1.19 -11.33 -7.40
N PHE A 39 1.19 -12.53 -6.82
CA PHE A 39 2.41 -13.13 -6.25
C PHE A 39 3.33 -13.72 -7.32
N VAL A 40 2.76 -14.39 -8.33
CA VAL A 40 3.53 -14.97 -9.45
C VAL A 40 4.10 -13.87 -10.35
N THR A 41 3.29 -12.85 -10.62
CA THR A 41 3.68 -11.71 -11.47
C THR A 41 3.48 -10.42 -10.68
N PRO A 42 4.49 -9.99 -9.90
CA PRO A 42 4.42 -8.75 -9.15
C PRO A 42 4.32 -7.55 -10.11
N SER A 43 3.62 -6.51 -9.69
CA SER A 43 3.54 -5.25 -10.44
C SER A 43 4.87 -4.49 -10.43
N ASP A 44 5.11 -3.70 -11.46
CA ASP A 44 6.31 -2.84 -11.58
C ASP A 44 6.44 -1.81 -10.45
N SER A 45 5.36 -1.56 -9.69
CA SER A 45 5.38 -0.70 -8.50
C SER A 45 6.04 -1.35 -7.29
N ASN A 46 6.25 -2.67 -7.30
CA ASN A 46 6.71 -3.46 -6.15
C ASN A 46 8.14 -3.97 -6.34
N THR A 47 8.99 -3.22 -7.04
CA THR A 47 10.38 -3.59 -7.27
C THR A 47 11.24 -3.44 -6.02
N LEU A 48 12.19 -4.35 -5.84
CA LEU A 48 13.17 -4.30 -4.77
C LEU A 48 14.10 -3.09 -4.90
N TRP A 49 14.49 -2.53 -3.76
CA TRP A 49 15.44 -1.44 -3.67
C TRP A 49 16.68 -1.89 -2.91
N CYS A 50 17.84 -1.32 -3.26
CA CYS A 50 19.10 -1.59 -2.56
C CYS A 50 19.80 -0.31 -2.09
N TYR A 51 20.62 -0.45 -1.05
CA TYR A 51 21.61 0.57 -0.73
C TYR A 51 22.83 0.39 -1.63
N TRP A 52 23.23 1.46 -2.30
CA TRP A 52 24.40 1.47 -3.18
C TRP A 52 25.45 2.41 -2.61
N TYR A 53 26.51 1.83 -2.08
CA TYR A 53 27.58 2.58 -1.43
C TYR A 53 28.71 2.85 -2.41
N TRP A 54 29.04 4.12 -2.56
CA TRP A 54 30.25 4.54 -3.26
C TRP A 54 31.35 4.75 -2.24
N ILE A 55 32.47 4.06 -2.40
CA ILE A 55 33.53 3.99 -1.41
C ILE A 55 34.75 4.75 -1.96
N GLY A 56 35.15 5.82 -1.29
CA GLY A 56 36.25 6.67 -1.73
C GLY A 56 35.96 7.36 -3.07
N ASP A 57 36.98 7.44 -3.92
CA ASP A 57 36.96 8.20 -5.18
C ASP A 57 36.89 7.33 -6.45
N ASP A 58 36.77 6.00 -6.31
CA ASP A 58 36.69 5.08 -7.46
C ASP A 58 35.27 5.07 -8.06
N ILE A 59 34.92 6.18 -8.70
CA ILE A 59 33.61 6.44 -9.28
C ILE A 59 33.80 6.87 -10.73
N SER A 60 33.32 6.06 -11.67
CA SER A 60 33.34 6.37 -13.09
C SER A 60 31.95 6.32 -13.71
N LYS A 61 31.71 7.14 -14.74
CA LYS A 61 30.44 7.12 -15.47
C LYS A 61 30.15 5.76 -16.10
N ASP A 62 31.17 5.11 -16.66
CA ASP A 62 31.06 3.79 -17.27
C ASP A 62 30.69 2.70 -16.24
N GLY A 63 31.33 2.72 -15.06
CA GLY A 63 31.00 1.81 -13.96
C GLY A 63 29.57 2.02 -13.45
N ILE A 64 29.15 3.28 -13.28
CA ILE A 64 27.77 3.61 -12.88
C ILE A 64 26.75 3.06 -13.88
N THR A 65 27.00 3.21 -15.18
CA THR A 65 26.09 2.71 -16.21
C THR A 65 25.97 1.18 -16.13
N LYS A 66 27.11 0.48 -16.03
CA LYS A 66 27.13 -0.98 -15.93
C LYS A 66 26.44 -1.49 -14.66
N ASP A 67 26.67 -0.83 -13.52
CA ASP A 67 26.00 -1.18 -12.26
C ASP A 67 24.48 -1.05 -12.38
N LEU A 68 23.99 0.07 -12.94
CA LEU A 68 22.54 0.31 -13.11
C LEU A 68 21.90 -0.65 -14.12
N GLU A 69 22.59 -1.00 -15.20
CA GLU A 69 22.13 -2.00 -16.17
C GLU A 69 22.04 -3.38 -15.52
N ALA A 70 23.07 -3.80 -14.79
CA ALA A 70 23.06 -5.06 -14.04
C ALA A 70 21.97 -5.10 -12.97
N MET A 71 21.73 -3.98 -12.27
CA MET A 71 20.63 -3.86 -11.31
C MET A 71 19.27 -4.05 -12.00
N LYS A 72 19.08 -3.47 -13.19
CA LYS A 72 17.84 -3.61 -13.96
C LYS A 72 17.63 -5.05 -14.42
N GLU A 73 18.68 -5.72 -14.91
CA GLU A 73 18.63 -7.14 -15.30
C GLU A 73 18.32 -8.05 -14.12
N ALA A 74 18.81 -7.72 -12.92
CA ALA A 74 18.51 -8.44 -11.69
C ALA A 74 17.12 -8.14 -11.10
N GLY A 75 16.34 -7.22 -11.68
CA GLY A 75 15.01 -6.85 -11.20
C GLY A 75 14.98 -5.84 -10.04
N ILE A 76 16.07 -5.11 -9.80
CA ILE A 76 16.14 -4.01 -8.83
C ILE A 76 15.59 -2.76 -9.50
N GLY A 77 14.54 -2.17 -8.91
CA GLY A 77 13.87 -1.00 -9.49
C GLY A 77 14.34 0.34 -8.92
N GLY A 78 15.17 0.32 -7.87
CA GLY A 78 15.70 1.53 -7.28
C GLY A 78 16.96 1.30 -6.47
N ALA A 79 17.82 2.31 -6.44
CA ALA A 79 19.02 2.33 -5.62
C ALA A 79 19.11 3.64 -4.83
N VAL A 80 19.36 3.53 -3.52
CA VAL A 80 19.64 4.68 -2.66
C VAL A 80 21.15 4.81 -2.53
N LYS A 81 21.70 5.83 -3.18
CA LYS A 81 23.15 6.08 -3.18
C LYS A 81 23.59 6.76 -1.88
N LYS A 82 24.67 6.26 -1.27
CA LYS A 82 25.41 6.96 -0.22
C LYS A 82 26.92 6.89 -0.49
N ILE A 83 27.59 8.03 -0.39
CA ILE A 83 29.06 8.11 -0.49
C ILE A 83 29.65 7.91 0.91
N LEU A 84 30.59 6.98 1.02
CA LEU A 84 31.36 6.68 2.22
C LEU A 84 32.80 7.14 2.02
N GLN A 85 33.23 8.07 2.88
CA GLN A 85 34.62 8.51 2.96
C GLN A 85 35.34 7.57 3.92
N ILE A 86 36.42 6.93 3.47
CA ILE A 86 37.30 6.14 4.32
C ILE A 86 38.43 7.08 4.75
N ASN A 87 38.41 7.45 6.02
CA ASN A 87 39.41 8.28 6.69
C ASN A 87 40.59 7.47 7.22
#